data_AF-A0A423T1V6-F1
#
_entry.id   AF-A0A423T1V6-F1
#
_cell.length_a   1.000
_cell.length_b   1.000
_cell.length_c   1.000
_cell.angle_alpha   90.00
_cell.angle_beta   90.00
_cell.angle_gamma   90.00
#
_symmetry.space_group_name_H-M   'P 1'
#
loop_
_entity.id
_entity.type
_entity.pdbx_description
1 polymer ?
#
loop_
_entity_poly.entity_id
_entity_poly.type
_entity_poly.pdbx_seq_one_letter_code
_entity_poly.pdbx_strand_id
1 'polypeptide(L)'
;MVKEDVSRQLYSLRGTVYRMWGQLRGQTLLPLPFGMDALEKAERHALETGEMTDSQLKSAIEGVVIKWVHQVDEVLNQDTDDLAGPDHFPTPLEEITFWSKRRENFSHIARQLKDKKVMMMSNILEVTESAYYPAFVKMCADVNMAVHEARDIMIHLTPLKPMLEEMESMEFQEAPPLIPPLVHCICLLWAHCPDYRKPDRIVTLFREITNLLIGMGRTFIGTIGFQAETTEPLQKINTCVNVFKTFRDSFEEHRGRVDTYFPEDERPRRWEFHPTHAFARMDQFLSRLANIKEIFDIAKEFLKIEKVEFGGPKGKVLGASVSAVYSEFNEAYTAFSIRTYDCLDPAEADFDESHRQFKKKVTELEQRLSLIVNHALQESQSPEAYFKVVELLGSILERPIIQAEYTTCLPHLLQLLKQEIETARELFENWQHSCGIIVVDFDEDEEDDDEGSEDKDEQAEEEAAEDGGEDKATHRYFPPVSQTQHQTPEDLRIPETREDCDSSDSEEPTDSWSTRMKGRPHERVQGGGRSQGRALPSYNILTSSLPTEDSRFL
;
A
#
# COMPACT_ATOMS: atom_id res chain seq x y z
N MET A 1 62.51 -17.37 -14.93
CA MET A 1 61.63 -18.16 -14.04
C MET A 1 61.27 -17.44 -12.74
N VAL A 2 62.11 -17.39 -11.69
CA VAL A 2 61.70 -16.79 -10.39
C VAL A 2 61.36 -15.28 -10.49
N LYS A 3 62.15 -14.51 -11.26
CA LYS A 3 61.90 -13.07 -11.47
C LYS A 3 60.59 -12.79 -12.22
N GLU A 4 60.24 -13.63 -13.20
CA GLU A 4 59.00 -13.50 -13.98
C GLU A 4 57.79 -13.94 -13.15
N ASP A 5 57.95 -14.96 -12.30
CA ASP A 5 56.89 -15.45 -11.42
C ASP A 5 56.59 -14.44 -10.30
N VAL A 6 57.62 -13.89 -9.66
CA VAL A 6 57.49 -12.78 -8.69
C VAL A 6 56.86 -11.55 -9.35
N SER A 7 57.22 -11.24 -10.60
CA SER A 7 56.59 -10.16 -11.35
C SER A 7 55.12 -10.47 -11.60
N ARG A 8 54.77 -11.67 -12.08
CA ARG A 8 53.38 -12.08 -12.31
C ARG A 8 52.52 -11.98 -11.05
N GLN A 9 53.04 -12.39 -9.90
CA GLN A 9 52.38 -12.28 -8.61
C GLN A 9 52.20 -10.81 -8.17
N LEU A 10 53.21 -9.96 -8.34
CA LEU A 10 53.13 -8.53 -8.03
C LEU A 10 52.07 -7.82 -8.90
N TYR A 11 51.99 -8.17 -10.18
CA TYR A 11 50.98 -7.61 -11.10
C TYR A 11 49.58 -8.15 -10.78
N SER A 12 49.45 -9.42 -10.36
CA SER A 12 48.20 -9.97 -9.86
C SER A 12 47.73 -9.24 -8.59
N LEU A 13 48.64 -9.01 -7.64
CA LEU A 13 48.36 -8.24 -6.43
C LEU A 13 47.97 -6.80 -6.77
N ARG A 14 48.70 -6.15 -7.69
CA ARG A 14 48.36 -4.81 -8.18
C ARG A 14 46.98 -4.80 -8.81
N GLY A 15 46.61 -5.79 -9.62
CA GLY A 15 45.27 -5.93 -10.20
C GLY A 15 44.18 -6.09 -9.14
N THR A 16 44.43 -6.86 -8.07
CA THR A 16 43.50 -6.98 -6.95
C THR A 16 43.38 -5.69 -6.14
N VAL A 17 44.49 -5.03 -5.81
CA VAL A 17 44.50 -3.72 -5.13
C VAL A 17 43.80 -2.67 -5.99
N TYR A 18 44.02 -2.68 -7.31
CA TYR A 18 43.37 -1.77 -8.24
C TYR A 18 41.85 -2.02 -8.29
N ARG A 19 41.40 -3.28 -8.30
CA ARG A 19 39.98 -3.63 -8.20
C ARG A 19 39.36 -3.20 -6.87
N MET A 20 40.04 -3.43 -5.75
CA MET A 20 39.58 -3.00 -4.42
C MET A 20 39.49 -1.47 -4.33
N TRP A 21 40.48 -0.75 -4.85
CA TRP A 21 40.44 0.71 -4.95
C TRP A 21 39.28 1.22 -5.81
N GLY A 22 38.97 0.48 -6.87
CA GLY A 22 37.80 0.71 -7.70
C GLY A 22 36.50 0.54 -6.91
N GLN A 23 36.31 -0.61 -6.26
CA GLN A 23 35.13 -0.90 -5.44
C GLN A 23 34.93 0.13 -4.32
N LEU A 24 36.00 0.54 -3.64
CA LEU A 24 35.97 1.59 -2.61
C LEU A 24 35.54 2.96 -3.15
N ARG A 25 35.71 3.21 -4.46
CA ARG A 25 35.30 4.45 -5.14
C ARG A 25 34.03 4.30 -5.97
N GLY A 26 33.37 3.14 -5.93
CA GLY A 26 32.21 2.84 -6.79
C GLY A 26 32.55 2.74 -8.29
N GLN A 27 33.80 2.42 -8.63
CA GLN A 27 34.31 2.34 -10.00
C GLN A 27 34.83 0.94 -10.33
N THR A 28 34.34 0.36 -11.42
CA THR A 28 34.83 -0.90 -11.96
C THR A 28 36.08 -0.62 -12.79
N LEU A 29 37.22 -1.11 -12.30
CA LEU A 29 38.51 -0.94 -12.95
C LEU A 29 38.93 -2.21 -13.71
N LEU A 30 39.39 -2.02 -14.95
CA LEU A 30 39.82 -3.08 -15.87
C LEU A 30 41.36 -3.12 -15.93
N PRO A 31 42.03 -3.97 -15.14
CA PRO A 31 43.48 -3.98 -15.06
C PRO A 31 44.13 -4.53 -16.33
N LEU A 32 45.14 -3.83 -16.85
CA LEU A 32 45.91 -4.26 -18.02
C LEU A 32 46.83 -5.47 -17.71
N PRO A 33 47.08 -6.36 -18.69
CA PRO A 33 47.95 -7.53 -18.52
C PRO A 33 49.43 -7.15 -18.32
N PHE A 34 50.24 -8.14 -17.95
CA PHE A 34 51.70 -7.99 -17.88
C PHE A 34 52.31 -7.98 -19.30
N GLY A 35 53.43 -7.27 -19.50
CA GLY A 35 54.14 -7.23 -20.79
C GLY A 35 53.71 -6.13 -21.76
N MET A 36 52.97 -5.10 -21.29
CA MET A 36 52.44 -4.01 -22.13
C MET A 36 53.51 -3.16 -22.83
N ASP A 37 54.77 -3.26 -22.42
CA ASP A 37 55.89 -2.53 -23.04
C ASP A 37 56.19 -3.02 -24.47
N ALA A 38 55.85 -4.29 -24.77
CA ALA A 38 55.99 -4.88 -26.09
C ALA A 38 54.73 -4.74 -26.96
N LEU A 39 53.62 -4.23 -26.42
CA LEU A 39 52.32 -4.22 -27.08
C LEU A 39 52.32 -3.46 -28.41
N GLU A 40 52.97 -2.28 -28.49
CA GLU A 40 53.01 -1.50 -29.73
C GLU A 40 53.79 -2.18 -30.85
N LYS A 41 54.82 -2.96 -30.50
CA LYS A 41 55.58 -3.75 -31.46
C LYS A 41 54.79 -4.99 -31.89
N ALA A 42 54.13 -5.64 -30.92
CA ALA A 42 53.33 -6.83 -31.15
C ALA A 42 52.09 -6.55 -32.01
N GLU A 43 51.39 -5.44 -31.76
CA GLU A 43 50.25 -5.01 -32.57
C GLU A 43 50.68 -4.74 -34.01
N ARG A 44 51.74 -3.94 -34.21
CA ARG A 44 52.24 -3.63 -35.57
C ARG A 44 52.58 -4.90 -36.34
N HIS A 45 53.30 -5.83 -35.70
CA HIS A 45 53.63 -7.12 -36.30
C HIS A 45 52.38 -7.94 -36.63
N ALA A 46 51.42 -8.03 -35.70
CA ALA A 46 50.18 -8.77 -35.90
C ALA A 46 49.38 -8.20 -37.07
N LEU A 47 49.25 -6.87 -37.17
CA LEU A 47 48.58 -6.19 -38.28
C LEU A 47 49.27 -6.41 -39.64
N GLU A 48 50.61 -6.50 -39.67
CA GLU A 48 51.39 -6.71 -40.90
C GLU A 48 51.37 -8.17 -41.38
N THR A 49 51.36 -9.13 -40.45
CA THR A 49 51.60 -10.56 -40.75
C THR A 49 50.39 -11.47 -40.57
N GLY A 50 49.34 -11.01 -39.88
CA GLY A 50 48.22 -11.87 -39.47
C GLY A 50 48.53 -12.76 -38.26
N GLU A 51 49.78 -12.80 -37.80
CA GLU A 51 50.25 -13.77 -36.81
C GLU A 51 50.86 -13.09 -35.57
N MET A 52 50.69 -13.76 -34.43
CA MET A 52 51.32 -13.34 -33.17
C MET A 52 52.57 -14.17 -32.89
N THR A 53 53.72 -13.50 -32.81
CA THR A 53 55.00 -14.14 -32.47
C THR A 53 55.19 -14.31 -30.96
N ASP A 54 54.60 -13.43 -30.14
CA ASP A 54 54.64 -13.52 -28.68
C ASP A 54 53.39 -14.24 -28.13
N SER A 55 53.50 -15.57 -28.03
CA SER A 55 52.45 -16.43 -27.48
C SER A 55 52.14 -16.14 -25.99
N GLN A 56 53.11 -15.61 -25.23
CA GLN A 56 52.92 -15.31 -23.81
C GLN A 56 52.08 -14.03 -23.64
N LEU A 57 52.34 -13.01 -24.45
CA LEU A 57 51.54 -11.79 -24.49
C LEU A 57 50.11 -12.07 -24.98
N LYS A 58 49.92 -12.90 -26.03
CA LYS A 58 48.57 -13.31 -26.49
C LYS A 58 47.78 -13.97 -25.37
N SER A 59 48.36 -14.97 -24.71
CA SER A 59 47.71 -15.66 -23.60
C SER A 59 47.41 -14.73 -22.41
N ALA A 60 48.27 -13.76 -22.14
CA ALA A 60 48.04 -12.76 -21.09
C ALA A 60 46.87 -11.82 -21.43
N ILE A 61 46.76 -11.40 -22.70
CA ILE A 61 45.63 -10.58 -23.20
C ILE A 61 44.33 -11.38 -23.09
N GLU A 62 44.29 -12.60 -23.62
CA GLU A 62 43.11 -13.48 -23.56
C GLU A 62 42.66 -13.72 -22.11
N GLY A 63 43.61 -14.04 -21.22
CA GLY A 63 43.32 -14.28 -19.81
C GLY A 63 42.78 -13.06 -19.06
N VAL A 64 43.17 -11.84 -19.46
CA VAL A 64 42.61 -10.60 -18.88
C VAL A 64 41.24 -10.28 -19.46
N VAL A 65 41.01 -10.49 -20.76
CA VAL A 65 39.71 -10.29 -21.39
C VAL A 65 38.64 -11.18 -20.77
N ILE A 66 38.93 -12.46 -20.50
CA ILE A 66 38.01 -13.36 -19.81
C ILE A 66 37.59 -12.77 -18.45
N LYS A 67 38.56 -12.26 -17.68
CA LYS A 67 38.28 -11.65 -16.37
C LYS A 67 37.46 -10.37 -16.50
N TRP A 68 37.72 -9.55 -17.52
CA TRP A 68 36.93 -8.35 -17.77
C TRP A 68 35.49 -8.68 -18.13
N VAL A 69 35.26 -9.70 -18.97
CA VAL A 69 33.91 -10.16 -19.34
C VAL A 69 33.14 -10.56 -18.09
N HIS A 70 33.72 -11.40 -17.21
CA HIS A 70 33.06 -11.78 -15.96
C HIS A 70 32.80 -10.57 -15.04
N GLN A 71 33.78 -9.69 -14.87
CA GLN A 71 33.64 -8.53 -13.99
C GLN A 71 32.58 -7.53 -14.49
N VAL A 72 32.47 -7.36 -15.81
CA VAL A 72 31.44 -6.49 -16.41
C VAL A 72 30.07 -7.13 -16.33
N ASP A 73 29.96 -8.45 -16.55
CA ASP A 73 28.72 -9.20 -16.41
C ASP A 73 28.16 -9.13 -14.98
N GLU A 74 29.02 -9.27 -13.96
CA GLU A 74 28.63 -9.06 -12.55
C GLU A 74 28.03 -7.67 -12.32
N VAL A 75 28.62 -6.62 -12.88
CA VAL A 75 28.14 -5.24 -12.72
C VAL A 75 26.87 -4.98 -13.53
N LEU A 76 26.73 -5.61 -14.71
CA LEU A 76 25.52 -5.56 -15.53
C LEU A 76 24.31 -6.17 -14.82
N ASN A 77 24.51 -7.22 -14.04
CA ASN A 77 23.44 -7.93 -13.35
C ASN A 77 23.15 -7.43 -11.92
N GLN A 78 23.83 -6.38 -11.45
CA GLN A 78 23.54 -5.76 -10.15
C GLN A 78 22.26 -4.93 -10.19
N ASP A 79 21.40 -5.14 -9.19
CA ASP A 79 20.20 -4.34 -8.92
C ASP A 79 20.26 -3.67 -7.53
N THR A 80 19.34 -2.74 -7.26
CA THR A 80 19.27 -1.98 -5.98
C THR A 80 19.01 -2.90 -4.79
N ASP A 81 18.21 -3.94 -4.97
CA ASP A 81 17.91 -4.93 -3.92
C ASP A 81 19.16 -5.73 -3.50
N ASP A 82 20.10 -5.98 -4.41
CA ASP A 82 21.36 -6.69 -4.10
C ASP A 82 22.27 -5.88 -3.18
N LEU A 83 22.07 -4.57 -3.13
CA LEU A 83 22.84 -3.64 -2.30
C LEU A 83 22.21 -3.43 -0.92
N ALA A 84 20.96 -3.85 -0.74
CA ALA A 84 20.25 -3.73 0.53
C ALA A 84 20.68 -4.85 1.49
N GLY A 85 20.97 -4.48 2.75
CA GLY A 85 21.12 -5.47 3.81
C GLY A 85 19.77 -6.10 4.20
N PRO A 86 19.77 -7.23 4.94
CA PRO A 86 18.54 -7.95 5.30
C PRO A 86 17.51 -7.11 6.08
N ASP A 87 17.94 -6.07 6.80
CA ASP A 87 17.07 -5.16 7.56
C ASP A 87 17.03 -3.73 6.98
N HIS A 88 17.55 -3.56 5.76
CA HIS A 88 17.54 -2.27 5.07
C HIS A 88 16.37 -2.22 4.10
N PHE A 89 15.54 -1.19 4.21
CA PHE A 89 14.41 -0.96 3.32
C PHE A 89 14.73 0.24 2.43
N PRO A 90 15.18 0.03 1.18
CA PRO A 90 15.57 1.13 0.30
C PRO A 90 14.44 2.13 0.10
N THR A 91 14.83 3.40 -0.01
CA THR A 91 13.95 4.53 -0.32
C THR A 91 14.17 4.97 -1.77
N PRO A 92 13.25 5.72 -2.40
CA PRO A 92 13.33 5.99 -3.83
C PRO A 92 14.49 6.92 -4.21
N LEU A 93 15.06 7.64 -3.24
CA LEU A 93 16.30 8.42 -3.44
C LEU A 93 17.54 7.52 -3.53
N GLU A 94 17.51 6.34 -2.94
CA GLU A 94 18.57 5.34 -3.08
C GLU A 94 18.59 4.75 -4.49
N GLU A 95 17.43 4.47 -5.09
CA GLU A 95 17.30 4.06 -6.49
C GLU A 95 17.83 5.13 -7.45
N ILE A 96 17.50 6.40 -7.22
CA ILE A 96 18.07 7.51 -8.02
C ILE A 96 19.59 7.57 -7.86
N THR A 97 20.09 7.36 -6.64
CA THR A 97 21.52 7.31 -6.36
C THR A 97 22.19 6.12 -7.03
N PHE A 98 21.54 4.96 -7.05
CA PHE A 98 21.97 3.75 -7.74
C PHE A 98 22.12 4.01 -9.24
N TRP A 99 21.09 4.54 -9.91
CA TRP A 99 21.16 4.86 -11.33
C TRP A 99 22.23 5.92 -11.66
N SER A 100 22.42 6.91 -10.78
CA SER A 100 23.50 7.91 -10.95
C SER A 100 24.88 7.26 -10.88
N LYS A 101 25.13 6.42 -9.86
CA LYS A 101 26.39 5.67 -9.71
C LYS A 101 26.61 4.70 -10.86
N ARG A 102 25.56 4.00 -11.29
CA ARG A 102 25.57 3.04 -12.41
C ARG A 102 25.96 3.73 -13.72
N ARG A 103 25.37 4.89 -14.01
CA ARG A 103 25.71 5.75 -15.16
C ARG A 103 27.18 6.16 -15.13
N GLU A 104 27.67 6.65 -14.00
CA GLU A 104 29.07 7.03 -13.83
C GLU A 104 29.99 5.83 -14.03
N ASN A 105 29.71 4.71 -13.38
CA ASN A 105 30.52 3.51 -13.46
C ASN A 105 30.64 2.98 -14.90
N PHE A 106 29.53 2.80 -15.62
CA PHE A 106 29.59 2.36 -17.02
C PHE A 106 30.28 3.38 -17.93
N SER A 107 30.11 4.68 -17.68
CA SER A 107 30.86 5.72 -18.42
C SER A 107 32.38 5.60 -18.19
N HIS A 108 32.79 5.23 -16.98
CA HIS A 108 34.17 4.93 -16.64
C HIS A 108 34.68 3.66 -17.33
N ILE A 109 33.91 2.59 -17.36
CA ILE A 109 34.25 1.35 -18.07
C ILE A 109 34.37 1.62 -19.58
N ALA A 110 33.40 2.31 -20.18
CA ALA A 110 33.41 2.65 -21.60
C ALA A 110 34.66 3.47 -22.00
N ARG A 111 35.11 4.38 -21.13
CA ARG A 111 36.34 5.14 -21.35
C ARG A 111 37.59 4.25 -21.28
N GLN A 112 37.64 3.30 -20.35
CA GLN A 112 38.73 2.34 -20.24
C GLN A 112 38.80 1.44 -21.49
N LEU A 113 37.66 1.00 -22.02
CA LEU A 113 37.59 0.18 -23.24
C LEU A 113 38.05 0.94 -24.50
N LYS A 114 37.98 2.28 -24.49
CA LYS A 114 38.49 3.16 -25.55
C LYS A 114 39.95 3.57 -25.36
N ASP A 115 40.61 3.14 -24.29
CA ASP A 115 42.03 3.44 -24.07
C ASP A 115 42.87 2.88 -25.21
N LYS A 116 43.90 3.63 -25.63
CA LYS A 116 44.78 3.25 -26.75
C LYS A 116 45.29 1.82 -26.57
N LYS A 117 45.76 1.43 -25.37
CA LYS A 117 46.33 0.11 -25.13
C LYS A 117 45.26 -1.00 -25.24
N VAL A 118 44.03 -0.72 -24.85
CA VAL A 118 42.92 -1.69 -24.96
C VAL A 118 42.50 -1.86 -26.41
N MET A 119 42.47 -0.78 -27.19
CA MET A 119 42.22 -0.85 -28.64
C MET A 119 43.29 -1.68 -29.36
N MET A 120 44.56 -1.54 -28.96
CA MET A 120 45.64 -2.35 -29.52
C MET A 120 45.51 -3.84 -29.16
N MET A 121 45.07 -4.16 -27.95
CA MET A 121 44.74 -5.53 -27.56
C MET A 121 43.59 -6.09 -28.40
N SER A 122 42.55 -5.28 -28.66
CA SER A 122 41.43 -5.64 -29.53
C SER A 122 41.91 -5.98 -30.95
N ASN A 123 42.74 -5.13 -31.56
CA ASN A 123 43.30 -5.34 -32.89
C ASN A 123 44.08 -6.66 -32.99
N ILE A 124 44.89 -6.97 -31.98
CA ILE A 124 45.63 -8.25 -31.92
C ILE A 124 44.67 -9.44 -31.85
N LEU A 125 43.64 -9.37 -31.00
CA LEU A 125 42.67 -10.45 -30.85
C LEU A 125 41.87 -10.69 -32.14
N GLU A 126 41.53 -9.62 -32.85
CA GLU A 126 40.81 -9.67 -34.13
C GLU A 126 41.65 -10.32 -35.23
N VAL A 127 42.84 -9.77 -35.48
CA VAL A 127 43.69 -10.21 -36.60
C VAL A 127 44.24 -11.61 -36.39
N THR A 128 44.44 -12.01 -35.13
CA THR A 128 44.94 -13.36 -34.80
C THR A 128 43.82 -14.38 -34.57
N GLU A 129 42.58 -14.03 -34.95
CA GLU A 129 41.37 -14.85 -34.86
C GLU A 129 41.20 -15.54 -33.49
N SER A 130 41.38 -14.78 -32.41
CA SER A 130 41.23 -15.32 -31.06
C SER A 130 39.78 -15.73 -30.78
N ALA A 131 39.59 -16.91 -30.18
CA ALA A 131 38.28 -17.40 -29.76
C ALA A 131 37.56 -16.47 -28.74
N TYR A 132 38.30 -15.59 -28.06
CA TYR A 132 37.77 -14.65 -27.07
C TYR A 132 37.39 -13.28 -27.65
N TYR A 133 37.75 -12.99 -28.91
CA TYR A 133 37.41 -11.72 -29.55
C TYR A 133 35.90 -11.46 -29.62
N PRO A 134 35.03 -12.44 -29.98
CA PRO A 134 33.58 -12.21 -29.99
C PRO A 134 33.02 -11.83 -28.61
N ALA A 135 33.54 -12.44 -27.54
CA ALA A 135 33.12 -12.13 -26.17
C ALA A 135 33.54 -10.71 -25.76
N PHE A 136 34.74 -10.27 -26.15
CA PHE A 136 35.21 -8.91 -25.94
C PHE A 136 34.33 -7.87 -26.67
N VAL A 137 34.02 -8.12 -27.95
CA VAL A 137 33.15 -7.23 -28.75
C VAL A 137 31.76 -7.15 -28.14
N LYS A 138 31.18 -8.30 -27.72
CA LYS A 138 29.89 -8.34 -27.02
C LYS A 138 29.93 -7.50 -25.74
N MET A 139 30.95 -7.69 -24.89
CA MET A 139 31.11 -6.92 -23.66
C MET A 139 31.18 -5.40 -23.94
N CYS A 140 31.91 -4.98 -24.97
CA CYS A 140 31.96 -3.58 -25.39
C CYS A 140 30.59 -3.05 -25.83
N ALA A 141 29.82 -3.86 -26.57
CA ALA A 141 28.45 -3.50 -26.95
C ALA A 141 27.53 -3.38 -25.74
N ASP A 142 27.56 -4.36 -24.83
CA ASP A 142 26.77 -4.40 -23.59
C ASP A 142 27.07 -3.18 -22.71
N VAL A 143 28.34 -2.81 -22.54
CA VAL A 143 28.73 -1.60 -21.79
C VAL A 143 28.18 -0.34 -22.44
N ASN A 144 28.27 -0.20 -23.77
CA ASN A 144 27.72 0.99 -24.43
C ASN A 144 26.19 1.06 -24.29
N MET A 145 25.48 -0.08 -24.42
CA MET A 145 24.04 -0.15 -24.17
C MET A 145 23.70 0.25 -22.73
N ALA A 146 24.45 -0.25 -21.73
CA ALA A 146 24.25 0.11 -20.33
C ALA A 146 24.52 1.60 -20.05
N VAL A 147 25.49 2.23 -20.72
CA VAL A 147 25.70 3.70 -20.65
C VAL A 147 24.48 4.44 -21.19
N HIS A 148 23.95 4.00 -22.34
CA HIS A 148 22.76 4.62 -22.94
C HIS A 148 21.54 4.46 -22.04
N GLU A 149 21.28 3.25 -21.57
CA GLU A 149 20.16 2.90 -20.67
C GLU A 149 20.23 3.74 -19.39
N ALA A 150 21.35 3.72 -18.68
CA ALA A 150 21.49 4.45 -17.42
C ALA A 150 21.41 5.97 -17.61
N ARG A 151 21.83 6.50 -18.77
CA ARG A 151 21.68 7.92 -19.10
C ARG A 151 20.22 8.28 -19.35
N ASP A 152 19.51 7.49 -20.13
CA ASP A 152 18.11 7.73 -20.47
C ASP A 152 17.22 7.69 -19.23
N ILE A 153 17.40 6.66 -18.40
CA ILE A 153 16.69 6.51 -17.12
C ILE A 153 16.97 7.70 -16.21
N MET A 154 18.22 8.11 -16.06
CA MET A 154 18.56 9.26 -15.19
C MET A 154 17.93 10.58 -15.66
N ILE A 155 17.82 10.80 -16.97
CA ILE A 155 17.15 12.00 -17.51
C ILE A 155 15.68 12.00 -17.07
N HIS A 156 15.00 10.86 -17.16
CA HIS A 156 13.58 10.74 -16.82
C HIS A 156 13.30 10.61 -15.32
N LEU A 157 14.27 10.17 -14.51
CA LEU A 157 14.17 10.18 -13.04
C LEU A 157 14.44 11.56 -12.43
N THR A 158 15.13 12.45 -13.16
CA THR A 158 15.49 13.79 -12.67
C THR A 158 14.30 14.62 -12.16
N PRO A 159 13.12 14.64 -12.82
CA PRO A 159 11.95 15.38 -12.33
C PRO A 159 11.35 14.81 -11.03
N LEU A 160 11.50 13.50 -10.76
CA LEU A 160 11.00 12.87 -9.54
C LEU A 160 11.84 13.22 -8.32
N LYS A 161 13.14 13.43 -8.50
CA LYS A 161 14.09 13.70 -7.41
C LYS A 161 13.64 14.83 -6.46
N PRO A 162 13.34 16.06 -6.91
CA PRO A 162 12.93 17.13 -6.00
C PRO A 162 11.62 16.83 -5.27
N MET A 163 10.67 16.12 -5.92
CA MET A 163 9.42 15.72 -5.28
C MET A 163 9.68 14.70 -4.17
N LEU A 164 10.60 13.76 -4.37
CA LEU A 164 10.97 12.77 -3.37
C LEU A 164 11.77 13.38 -2.22
N GLU A 165 12.67 14.33 -2.51
CA GLU A 165 13.39 15.11 -1.49
C GLU A 165 12.41 15.96 -0.65
N GLU A 166 11.44 16.60 -1.29
CA GLU A 166 10.37 17.34 -0.61
C GLU A 166 9.56 16.40 0.29
N MET A 167 9.14 15.24 -0.23
CA MET A 167 8.40 14.22 0.51
C MET A 167 9.17 13.68 1.72
N GLU A 168 10.48 13.43 1.60
CA GLU A 168 11.28 12.94 2.73
C GLU A 168 11.48 13.99 3.83
N SER A 169 11.46 15.28 3.46
CA SER A 169 11.70 16.39 4.39
C SER A 169 10.46 16.97 5.06
N MET A 170 9.26 16.70 4.51
CA MET A 170 8.00 17.26 5.02
C MET A 170 7.42 16.48 6.20
N GLU A 171 6.45 17.09 6.88
CA GLU A 171 5.66 16.39 7.89
C GLU A 171 4.73 15.36 7.23
N PHE A 172 4.59 14.19 7.84
CA PHE A 172 3.84 13.08 7.25
C PHE A 172 2.37 13.41 6.95
N GLN A 173 1.70 14.20 7.81
CA GLN A 173 0.32 14.67 7.54
C GLN A 173 0.20 15.59 6.31
N GLU A 174 1.31 16.17 5.85
CA GLU A 174 1.34 17.09 4.70
C GLU A 174 1.65 16.38 3.37
N ALA A 175 1.94 15.08 3.40
CA ALA A 175 2.22 14.28 2.20
C ALA A 175 1.04 14.11 1.19
N PRO A 176 -0.25 14.05 1.60
CA PRO A 176 -1.35 13.74 0.68
C PRO A 176 -1.44 14.58 -0.61
N PRO A 177 -1.24 15.91 -0.60
CA PRO A 177 -1.29 16.73 -1.81
C PRO A 177 -0.16 16.43 -2.82
N LEU A 178 0.99 15.92 -2.36
CA LEU A 178 2.14 15.62 -3.23
C LEU A 178 2.05 14.22 -3.88
N ILE A 179 1.25 13.32 -3.30
CA ILE A 179 1.08 11.95 -3.77
C ILE A 179 0.55 11.88 -5.22
N PRO A 180 -0.58 12.52 -5.60
CA PRO A 180 -1.07 12.42 -6.98
C PRO A 180 -0.12 12.99 -8.03
N PRO A 181 0.50 14.18 -7.82
CA PRO A 181 1.56 14.66 -8.71
C PRO A 181 2.73 13.68 -8.84
N LEU A 182 3.15 13.04 -7.74
CA LEU A 182 4.24 12.06 -7.77
C LEU A 182 3.89 10.86 -8.65
N VAL A 183 2.71 10.25 -8.44
CA VAL A 183 2.25 9.10 -9.23
C VAL A 183 2.04 9.49 -10.71
N HIS A 184 1.58 10.71 -10.98
CA HIS A 184 1.50 11.27 -12.32
C HIS A 184 2.88 11.31 -13.01
N CYS A 185 3.90 11.83 -12.33
CA CYS A 185 5.28 11.85 -12.83
C CYS A 185 5.84 10.44 -13.07
N ILE A 186 5.48 9.46 -12.23
CA ILE A 186 5.84 8.06 -12.44
C ILE A 186 5.19 7.49 -13.72
N CYS A 187 3.95 7.87 -14.01
CA CYS A 187 3.29 7.47 -15.26
C CYS A 187 3.97 8.09 -16.50
N LEU A 188 4.41 9.36 -16.40
CA LEU A 188 5.19 10.01 -17.45
C LEU A 188 6.55 9.32 -17.65
N LEU A 189 7.25 8.94 -16.56
CA LEU A 189 8.47 8.14 -16.62
C LEU A 189 8.22 6.83 -17.38
N TRP A 190 7.15 6.10 -17.03
CA TRP A 190 6.78 4.85 -17.68
C TRP A 190 6.45 5.01 -19.17
N ALA A 191 5.72 6.07 -19.52
CA ALA A 191 5.31 6.36 -20.88
C ALA A 191 6.48 6.82 -21.76
N HIS A 192 7.43 7.59 -21.23
CA HIS A 192 8.47 8.25 -22.04
C HIS A 192 9.86 7.63 -21.96
N CYS A 193 10.12 6.70 -21.04
CA CYS A 193 11.41 6.01 -20.93
C CYS A 193 11.26 4.50 -21.27
N PRO A 194 11.49 4.10 -22.54
CA PRO A 194 11.43 2.70 -22.95
C PRO A 194 12.40 1.82 -22.17
N ASP A 195 13.56 2.36 -21.81
CA ASP A 195 14.58 1.67 -21.03
C ASP A 195 14.08 1.36 -19.62
N TYR A 196 13.35 2.27 -18.96
CA TYR A 196 12.78 2.04 -17.62
C TYR A 196 11.55 1.11 -17.62
N ARG A 197 10.90 0.93 -18.78
CA ARG A 197 9.59 0.28 -18.93
C ARG A 197 9.64 -1.25 -18.76
N LYS A 198 10.05 -1.71 -17.57
CA LYS A 198 10.14 -3.11 -17.13
C LYS A 198 9.30 -3.28 -15.86
N PRO A 199 8.48 -4.35 -15.73
CA PRO A 199 7.65 -4.58 -14.54
C PRO A 199 8.41 -4.51 -13.22
N ASP A 200 9.60 -5.11 -13.15
CA ASP A 200 10.39 -5.15 -11.91
C ASP A 200 10.81 -3.75 -11.45
N ARG A 201 11.17 -2.85 -12.38
CA ARG A 201 11.62 -1.48 -12.05
C ARG A 201 10.50 -0.64 -11.46
N ILE A 202 9.31 -0.70 -12.06
CA ILE A 202 8.16 0.05 -11.56
C ILE A 202 7.68 -0.51 -10.21
N VAL A 203 7.77 -1.83 -10.01
CA VAL A 203 7.51 -2.48 -8.72
C VAL A 203 8.50 -1.99 -7.67
N THR A 204 9.80 -1.98 -7.97
CA THR A 204 10.85 -1.48 -7.07
C THR A 204 10.56 -0.06 -6.64
N LEU A 205 10.27 0.85 -7.57
CA LEU A 205 10.00 2.25 -7.25
C LEU A 205 8.79 2.43 -6.32
N PHE A 206 7.67 1.74 -6.58
CA PHE A 206 6.50 1.82 -5.69
C PHE A 206 6.75 1.18 -4.33
N ARG A 207 7.53 0.11 -4.26
CA ARG A 207 7.94 -0.53 -3.00
C ARG A 207 8.84 0.41 -2.18
N GLU A 208 9.75 1.13 -2.82
CA GLU A 208 10.61 2.09 -2.14
C GLU A 208 9.86 3.33 -1.66
N ILE A 209 8.93 3.87 -2.46
CA ILE A 209 8.03 4.94 -2.00
C ILE A 209 7.20 4.47 -0.80
N THR A 210 6.73 3.22 -0.85
CA THR A 210 6.04 2.59 0.29
C THR A 210 6.96 2.53 1.52
N ASN A 211 8.22 2.16 1.36
CA ASN A 211 9.19 2.11 2.45
C ASN A 211 9.42 3.48 3.08
N LEU A 212 9.55 4.52 2.25
CA LEU A 212 9.65 5.91 2.69
C LEU A 212 8.43 6.32 3.51
N LEU A 213 7.21 6.10 2.99
CA LEU A 213 5.96 6.43 3.69
C LEU A 213 5.80 5.66 5.00
N ILE A 214 6.22 4.39 5.07
CA ILE A 214 6.22 3.61 6.31
C ILE A 214 7.19 4.22 7.33
N GLY A 215 8.40 4.61 6.90
CA GLY A 215 9.38 5.28 7.76
C GLY A 215 8.84 6.59 8.33
N MET A 216 8.24 7.42 7.47
CA MET A 216 7.59 8.68 7.87
C MET A 216 6.42 8.44 8.83
N GLY A 217 5.54 7.47 8.52
CA GLY A 217 4.38 7.11 9.34
C GLY A 217 4.76 6.58 10.72
N ARG A 218 5.80 5.73 10.81
CA ARG A 218 6.37 5.25 12.08
C ARG A 218 6.90 6.42 12.92
N THR A 219 7.63 7.34 12.29
CA THR A 219 8.18 8.53 12.95
C THR A 219 7.07 9.46 13.45
N PHE A 220 6.02 9.67 12.64
CA PHE A 220 4.87 10.51 12.98
C PHE A 220 4.06 9.95 14.15
N ILE A 221 3.76 8.65 14.14
CA ILE A 221 3.05 8.00 15.26
C ILE A 221 3.93 8.01 16.50
N GLY A 222 5.22 7.71 16.34
CA GLY A 222 6.19 7.60 17.43
C GLY A 222 5.96 6.35 18.28
N THR A 223 6.44 6.37 19.52
CA THR A 223 6.25 5.25 20.44
C THR A 223 4.78 5.15 20.87
N ILE A 224 4.21 3.95 20.71
CA ILE A 224 2.84 3.68 21.16
C ILE A 224 2.86 3.26 22.62
N GLY A 225 2.30 4.10 23.48
CA GLY A 225 1.98 3.73 24.86
C GLY A 225 0.55 3.21 24.96
N PHE A 226 0.37 2.00 25.49
CA PHE A 226 -0.95 1.46 25.84
C PHE A 226 -1.43 2.01 27.19
N GLN A 227 -1.66 3.32 27.22
CA GLN A 227 -2.20 4.04 28.38
C GLN A 227 -3.74 4.13 28.30
N ALA A 228 -4.37 4.69 29.33
CA ALA A 228 -5.83 4.90 29.35
C ALA A 228 -6.29 5.97 28.34
N GLU A 229 -5.47 7.03 28.14
CA GLU A 229 -5.72 8.03 27.12
C GLU A 229 -5.26 7.52 25.76
N THR A 230 -6.22 7.32 24.85
CA THR A 230 -6.00 6.70 23.53
C THR A 230 -6.39 7.62 22.38
N THR A 231 -6.85 8.85 22.66
CA THR A 231 -7.37 9.78 21.64
C THR A 231 -6.28 10.23 20.66
N GLU A 232 -5.14 10.71 21.17
CA GLU A 232 -4.03 11.18 20.32
C GLU A 232 -3.42 10.04 19.47
N PRO A 233 -3.04 8.87 20.03
CA PRO A 233 -2.54 7.76 19.22
C PRO A 233 -3.52 7.31 18.13
N LEU A 234 -4.82 7.24 18.43
CA LEU A 234 -5.83 6.88 17.45
C LEU A 234 -5.99 7.92 16.34
N GLN A 235 -5.91 9.22 16.66
CA GLN A 235 -5.91 10.28 15.65
C GLN A 235 -4.72 10.13 14.71
N LYS A 236 -3.51 9.91 15.24
CA LYS A 236 -2.31 9.68 14.43
C LYS A 236 -2.44 8.43 13.56
N ILE A 237 -2.94 7.33 14.11
CA ILE A 237 -3.20 6.09 13.35
C ILE A 237 -4.19 6.33 12.21
N ASN A 238 -5.30 7.02 12.46
CA ASN A 238 -6.29 7.31 11.42
C ASN A 238 -5.72 8.23 10.33
N THR A 239 -4.94 9.24 10.69
CA THR A 239 -4.21 10.08 9.71
C THR A 239 -3.26 9.22 8.87
N CYS A 240 -2.53 8.30 9.49
CA CYS A 240 -1.64 7.38 8.79
C CYS A 240 -2.37 6.49 7.79
N VAL A 241 -3.46 5.85 8.22
CA VAL A 241 -4.32 5.06 7.34
C VAL A 241 -4.85 5.91 6.17
N ASN A 242 -5.21 7.17 6.39
CA ASN A 242 -5.69 8.06 5.34
C ASN A 242 -4.60 8.44 4.32
N VAL A 243 -3.36 8.67 4.74
CA VAL A 243 -2.23 8.94 3.84
C VAL A 243 -1.98 7.74 2.93
N PHE A 244 -1.90 6.53 3.50
CA PHE A 244 -1.72 5.30 2.73
C PHE A 244 -2.90 4.99 1.81
N LYS A 245 -4.13 5.29 2.25
CA LYS A 245 -5.31 5.21 1.40
C LYS A 245 -5.20 6.16 0.21
N THR A 246 -4.79 7.41 0.43
CA THR A 246 -4.58 8.40 -0.64
C THR A 246 -3.53 7.90 -1.64
N PHE A 247 -2.44 7.30 -1.16
CA PHE A 247 -1.42 6.68 -2.01
C PHE A 247 -1.98 5.54 -2.86
N ARG A 248 -2.72 4.61 -2.24
CA ARG A 248 -3.34 3.49 -2.94
C ARG A 248 -4.39 3.92 -3.96
N ASP A 249 -5.27 4.85 -3.57
CA ASP A 249 -6.31 5.40 -4.45
C ASP A 249 -5.68 6.11 -5.65
N SER A 250 -4.61 6.90 -5.42
CA SER A 250 -3.87 7.57 -6.49
C SER A 250 -3.18 6.58 -7.43
N PHE A 251 -2.57 5.52 -6.90
CA PHE A 251 -1.99 4.44 -7.70
C PHE A 251 -3.04 3.78 -8.60
N GLU A 252 -4.19 3.37 -8.05
CA GLU A 252 -5.22 2.67 -8.82
C GLU A 252 -5.87 3.59 -9.87
N GLU A 253 -6.10 4.86 -9.52
CA GLU A 253 -6.58 5.86 -10.47
C GLU A 253 -5.62 5.95 -11.66
N HIS A 254 -4.33 6.21 -11.40
CA HIS A 254 -3.33 6.39 -12.44
C HIS A 254 -3.09 5.13 -13.26
N ARG A 255 -3.08 3.95 -12.61
CA ARG A 255 -2.96 2.65 -13.27
C ARG A 255 -4.11 2.43 -14.27
N GLY A 256 -5.33 2.79 -13.91
CA GLY A 256 -6.51 2.65 -14.77
C GLY A 256 -6.46 3.49 -16.06
N ARG A 257 -5.70 4.58 -16.04
CA ARG A 257 -5.53 5.53 -17.15
C ARG A 257 -4.08 5.64 -17.63
N VAL A 258 -3.22 4.67 -17.32
CA VAL A 258 -1.81 4.68 -17.75
C VAL A 258 -1.67 4.79 -19.28
N ASP A 259 -2.65 4.26 -20.01
CA ASP A 259 -2.69 4.32 -21.47
C ASP A 259 -2.77 5.76 -22.01
N THR A 260 -3.36 6.70 -21.25
CA THR A 260 -3.53 8.10 -21.66
C THR A 260 -2.24 8.92 -21.59
N TYR A 261 -1.18 8.37 -21.01
CA TYR A 261 0.13 9.03 -20.89
C TYR A 261 1.00 8.80 -22.13
N PHE A 262 0.65 7.83 -22.97
CA PHE A 262 1.40 7.52 -24.17
C PHE A 262 1.05 8.50 -25.31
N PRO A 263 2.02 8.83 -26.19
CA PRO A 263 1.76 9.55 -27.42
C PRO A 263 0.69 8.83 -28.29
N GLU A 264 -0.12 9.59 -29.04
CA GLU A 264 -1.20 9.03 -29.87
C GLU A 264 -0.73 8.03 -30.94
N ASP A 265 0.54 8.12 -31.35
CA ASP A 265 1.17 7.29 -32.36
C ASP A 265 1.86 6.03 -31.79
N GLU A 266 1.94 5.87 -30.47
CA GLU A 266 2.53 4.69 -29.82
C GLU A 266 1.45 3.78 -29.23
N ARG A 267 1.65 2.46 -29.35
CA ARG A 267 0.79 1.49 -28.65
C ARG A 267 1.07 1.56 -27.14
N PRO A 268 0.08 1.87 -26.30
CA PRO A 268 0.28 1.93 -24.86
C PRO A 268 0.68 0.58 -24.26
N ARG A 269 1.49 0.63 -23.21
CA ARG A 269 1.86 -0.54 -22.41
C ARG A 269 1.44 -0.32 -20.97
N ARG A 270 0.66 -1.25 -20.43
CA ARG A 270 0.16 -1.18 -19.05
C ARG A 270 1.18 -1.72 -18.06
N TRP A 271 0.96 -1.44 -16.79
CA TRP A 271 1.69 -2.08 -15.70
C TRP A 271 1.26 -3.53 -15.54
N GLU A 272 2.18 -4.45 -15.82
CA GLU A 272 1.98 -5.90 -15.78
C GLU A 272 2.58 -6.50 -14.50
N PHE A 273 1.95 -6.24 -13.35
CA PHE A 273 2.32 -6.87 -12.08
C PHE A 273 1.14 -6.95 -11.11
N HIS A 274 1.21 -7.89 -10.16
CA HIS A 274 0.25 -7.97 -9.06
C HIS A 274 0.60 -6.92 -7.97
N PRO A 275 -0.35 -6.09 -7.48
CA PRO A 275 -0.09 -5.04 -6.50
C PRO A 275 0.70 -5.50 -5.26
N THR A 276 0.50 -6.74 -4.80
CA THR A 276 1.22 -7.32 -3.66
C THR A 276 2.75 -7.24 -3.81
N HIS A 277 3.30 -7.31 -5.03
CA HIS A 277 4.76 -7.20 -5.21
C HIS A 277 5.31 -5.82 -4.80
N ALA A 278 4.52 -4.76 -4.97
CA ALA A 278 4.90 -3.41 -4.57
C ALA A 278 4.44 -3.06 -3.14
N PHE A 279 3.29 -3.62 -2.71
CA PHE A 279 2.57 -3.11 -1.54
C PHE A 279 2.45 -4.08 -0.36
N ALA A 280 2.99 -5.31 -0.42
CA ALA A 280 2.86 -6.28 0.67
C ALA A 280 3.25 -5.73 2.05
N ARG A 281 4.36 -4.98 2.13
CA ARG A 281 4.82 -4.37 3.39
C ARG A 281 3.88 -3.26 3.88
N MET A 282 3.29 -2.50 2.94
CA MET A 282 2.24 -1.52 3.26
C MET A 282 1.02 -2.21 3.89
N ASP A 283 0.59 -3.32 3.29
CA ASP A 283 -0.59 -4.05 3.73
C ASP A 283 -0.37 -4.67 5.12
N GLN A 284 0.83 -5.21 5.38
CA GLN A 284 1.22 -5.66 6.72
C GLN A 284 1.24 -4.51 7.73
N PHE A 285 1.78 -3.35 7.36
CA PHE A 285 1.78 -2.18 8.25
C PHE A 285 0.36 -1.68 8.55
N LEU A 286 -0.52 -1.59 7.54
CA LEU A 286 -1.92 -1.22 7.73
C LEU A 286 -2.68 -2.24 8.60
N SER A 287 -2.42 -3.53 8.42
CA SER A 287 -2.96 -4.57 9.30
C SER A 287 -2.47 -4.40 10.75
N ARG A 288 -1.19 -4.05 10.94
CA ARG A 288 -0.64 -3.76 12.27
C ARG A 288 -1.33 -2.57 12.93
N LEU A 289 -1.51 -1.47 12.19
CA LEU A 289 -2.25 -0.30 12.66
C LEU A 289 -3.71 -0.63 13.03
N ALA A 290 -4.37 -1.50 12.25
CA ALA A 290 -5.72 -1.97 12.55
C ALA A 290 -5.78 -2.78 13.85
N ASN A 291 -4.81 -3.67 14.09
CA ASN A 291 -4.72 -4.45 15.33
C ASN A 291 -4.53 -3.53 16.56
N ILE A 292 -3.68 -2.51 16.44
CA ILE A 292 -3.46 -1.53 17.51
C ILE A 292 -4.73 -0.71 17.78
N LYS A 293 -5.40 -0.26 16.71
CA LYS A 293 -6.69 0.44 16.83
C LYS A 293 -7.73 -0.43 17.54
N GLU A 294 -7.83 -1.71 17.19
CA GLU A 294 -8.71 -2.67 17.86
C GLU A 294 -8.42 -2.75 19.36
N ILE A 295 -7.14 -2.82 19.77
CA ILE A 295 -6.76 -2.82 21.20
C ILE A 295 -7.24 -1.56 21.90
N PHE A 296 -7.07 -0.39 21.30
CA PHE A 296 -7.52 0.87 21.88
C PHE A 296 -9.04 1.00 21.96
N ASP A 297 -9.76 0.56 20.93
CA ASP A 297 -11.22 0.55 20.93
C ASP A 297 -11.75 -0.41 22.03
N ILE A 298 -11.12 -1.58 22.21
CA ILE A 298 -11.42 -2.48 23.32
C ILE A 298 -11.18 -1.80 24.67
N ALA A 299 -10.04 -1.13 24.85
CA ALA A 299 -9.71 -0.47 26.10
C ALA A 299 -10.71 0.65 26.45
N LYS A 300 -11.11 1.46 25.47
CA LYS A 300 -12.14 2.49 25.65
C LYS A 300 -13.46 1.91 26.14
N GLU A 301 -13.90 0.78 25.58
CA GLU A 301 -15.15 0.14 26.01
C GLU A 301 -15.03 -0.45 27.42
N PHE A 302 -13.94 -1.13 27.74
CA PHE A 302 -13.75 -1.71 29.08
C PHE A 302 -13.52 -0.66 30.17
N LEU A 303 -12.98 0.53 29.85
CA LEU A 303 -12.90 1.64 30.80
C LEU A 303 -14.27 2.16 31.25
N LYS A 304 -15.31 2.03 30.41
CA LYS A 304 -16.68 2.45 30.76
C LYS A 304 -17.30 1.60 31.87
N ILE A 305 -16.89 0.34 32.00
CA ILE A 305 -17.43 -0.57 33.03
C ILE A 305 -16.75 -0.44 34.40
N GLU A 306 -15.68 0.36 34.51
CA GLU A 306 -14.95 0.58 35.78
C GLU A 306 -15.88 1.04 36.91
N LYS A 307 -16.83 1.93 36.58
CA LYS A 307 -17.71 2.61 37.55
C LYS A 307 -19.15 2.10 37.49
N VAL A 308 -19.37 0.95 36.87
CA VAL A 308 -20.71 0.34 36.78
C VAL A 308 -21.08 -0.23 38.14
N GLU A 309 -22.12 0.34 38.75
CA GLU A 309 -22.67 -0.11 40.02
C GLU A 309 -24.13 -0.54 39.85
N PHE A 310 -24.43 -1.80 40.18
CA PHE A 310 -25.79 -2.32 40.13
C PHE A 310 -26.54 -2.02 41.43
N GLY A 311 -27.76 -1.49 41.29
CA GLY A 311 -28.72 -1.37 42.40
C GLY A 311 -29.45 -2.68 42.70
N GLY A 312 -30.30 -2.66 43.75
CA GLY A 312 -31.22 -3.76 44.06
C GLY A 312 -30.62 -4.91 44.89
N PRO A 313 -31.42 -5.96 45.17
CA PRO A 313 -31.07 -7.02 46.13
C PRO A 313 -29.81 -7.80 45.75
N LYS A 314 -29.60 -8.03 44.45
CA LYS A 314 -28.42 -8.72 43.91
C LYS A 314 -27.33 -7.77 43.41
N GLY A 315 -27.55 -6.45 43.52
CA GLY A 315 -26.66 -5.43 42.95
C GLY A 315 -25.21 -5.54 43.43
N LYS A 316 -25.00 -5.81 44.73
CA LYS A 316 -23.64 -6.01 45.29
C LYS A 316 -22.89 -7.19 44.66
N VAL A 317 -23.57 -8.30 44.37
CA VAL A 317 -22.95 -9.50 43.79
C VAL A 317 -22.63 -9.26 42.32
N LEU A 318 -23.55 -8.62 41.59
CA LEU A 318 -23.35 -8.24 40.18
C LEU A 318 -22.22 -7.22 40.02
N GLY A 319 -22.20 -6.19 40.86
CA GLY A 319 -21.13 -5.19 40.91
C GLY A 319 -19.78 -5.83 41.17
N ALA A 320 -19.66 -6.68 42.19
CA ALA A 320 -18.42 -7.42 42.45
C ALA A 320 -17.97 -8.29 41.26
N SER A 321 -18.91 -8.87 40.52
CA SER A 321 -18.61 -9.68 39.33
C SER A 321 -18.09 -8.82 38.17
N VAL A 322 -18.68 -7.66 37.92
CA VAL A 322 -18.18 -6.70 36.91
C VAL A 322 -16.83 -6.12 37.31
N SER A 323 -16.63 -5.76 38.58
CA SER A 323 -15.34 -5.29 39.08
C SER A 323 -14.24 -6.34 38.91
N ALA A 324 -14.55 -7.63 39.09
CA ALA A 324 -13.59 -8.71 38.85
C ALA A 324 -13.22 -8.82 37.36
N VAL A 325 -14.20 -8.74 36.45
CA VAL A 325 -13.97 -8.71 35.00
C VAL A 325 -13.09 -7.52 34.60
N TYR A 326 -13.39 -6.33 35.14
CA TYR A 326 -12.60 -5.12 34.89
C TYR A 326 -11.17 -5.24 35.43
N SER A 327 -10.98 -5.78 36.64
CA SER A 327 -9.64 -6.00 37.22
C SER A 327 -8.79 -6.91 36.33
N GLU A 328 -9.33 -8.04 35.89
CA GLU A 328 -8.63 -8.97 35.01
C GLU A 328 -8.34 -8.36 33.62
N PHE A 329 -9.25 -7.53 33.10
CA PHE A 329 -8.99 -6.76 31.89
C PHE A 329 -7.80 -5.82 32.09
N ASN A 330 -7.78 -5.05 33.18
CA ASN A 330 -6.74 -4.09 33.46
C ASN A 330 -5.37 -4.76 33.68
N GLU A 331 -5.34 -5.93 34.31
CA GLU A 331 -4.13 -6.77 34.42
C GLU A 331 -3.62 -7.19 33.03
N ALA A 332 -4.50 -7.68 32.16
CA ALA A 332 -4.14 -8.09 30.79
C ALA A 332 -3.65 -6.89 29.94
N TYR A 333 -4.32 -5.74 30.04
CA TYR A 333 -3.94 -4.51 29.34
C TYR A 333 -2.61 -3.95 29.84
N THR A 334 -2.37 -3.97 31.16
CA THR A 334 -1.09 -3.55 31.76
C THR A 334 0.04 -4.51 31.36
N ALA A 335 -0.21 -5.82 31.32
CA ALA A 335 0.78 -6.78 30.84
C ALA A 335 1.11 -6.59 29.35
N PHE A 336 0.17 -6.05 28.56
CA PHE A 336 0.41 -5.67 27.18
C PHE A 336 1.26 -4.39 27.06
N SER A 337 1.05 -3.41 27.95
CA SER A 337 1.68 -2.09 27.87
C SER A 337 3.16 -2.05 28.26
N ILE A 338 3.64 -3.00 29.06
CA ILE A 338 5.04 -3.06 29.55
C ILE A 338 6.01 -3.77 28.60
N ARG A 339 5.56 -4.19 27.42
CA ARG A 339 6.38 -4.92 26.44
C ARG A 339 7.37 -3.99 25.75
N THR A 340 8.54 -4.52 25.36
CA THR A 340 9.70 -3.72 24.92
C THR A 340 9.95 -3.72 23.41
N TYR A 341 9.21 -4.52 22.64
CA TYR A 341 9.35 -4.58 21.18
C TYR A 341 8.69 -3.38 20.48
N ASP A 342 9.05 -3.11 19.23
CA ASP A 342 8.41 -2.06 18.44
C ASP A 342 7.06 -2.53 17.88
N CYS A 343 5.98 -2.02 18.45
CA CYS A 343 4.61 -2.35 18.04
C CYS A 343 4.29 -1.93 16.62
N LEU A 344 4.99 -0.93 16.07
CA LEU A 344 4.76 -0.43 14.72
C LEU A 344 5.54 -1.18 13.65
N ASP A 345 6.48 -2.05 14.01
CA ASP A 345 7.25 -2.80 13.02
C ASP A 345 6.41 -3.95 12.43
N PRO A 346 6.13 -3.96 11.11
CA PRO A 346 5.37 -5.05 10.48
C PRO A 346 6.05 -6.41 10.58
N ALA A 347 7.38 -6.46 10.77
CA ALA A 347 8.14 -7.70 10.88
C ALA A 347 8.19 -8.26 12.32
N GLU A 348 7.69 -7.52 13.31
CA GLU A 348 7.76 -7.91 14.71
C GLU A 348 6.71 -8.98 15.06
N ALA A 349 7.10 -10.25 14.99
CA ALA A 349 6.22 -11.39 15.24
C ALA A 349 5.75 -11.48 16.71
N ASP A 350 6.54 -10.96 17.67
CA ASP A 350 6.16 -11.00 19.08
C ASP A 350 4.90 -10.16 19.35
N PHE A 351 4.71 -9.06 18.61
CA PHE A 351 3.46 -8.28 18.70
C PHE A 351 2.26 -9.12 18.29
N ASP A 352 2.34 -9.88 17.20
CA ASP A 352 1.20 -10.64 16.66
C ASP A 352 0.79 -11.77 17.62
N GLU A 353 1.77 -12.42 18.26
CA GLU A 353 1.53 -13.37 19.35
C GLU A 353 0.81 -12.70 20.53
N SER A 354 1.31 -11.54 20.95
CA SER A 354 0.76 -10.77 22.06
C SER A 354 -0.67 -10.33 21.80
N HIS A 355 -0.95 -9.82 20.61
CA HIS A 355 -2.28 -9.36 20.18
C HIS A 355 -3.27 -10.52 20.18
N ARG A 356 -2.87 -11.69 19.67
CA ARG A 356 -3.72 -12.89 19.69
C ARG A 356 -4.03 -13.37 21.10
N GLN A 357 -3.05 -13.35 22.01
CA GLN A 357 -3.25 -13.70 23.42
C GLN A 357 -4.19 -12.71 24.11
N PHE A 358 -4.00 -11.41 23.89
CA PHE A 358 -4.88 -10.36 24.41
C PHE A 358 -6.32 -10.53 23.92
N LYS A 359 -6.51 -10.75 22.61
CA LYS A 359 -7.84 -10.96 22.00
C LYS A 359 -8.55 -12.19 22.58
N LYS A 360 -7.81 -13.28 22.81
CA LYS A 360 -8.35 -14.48 23.48
C LYS A 360 -8.83 -14.14 24.90
N LYS A 361 -8.05 -13.40 25.68
CA LYS A 361 -8.45 -12.99 27.04
C LYS A 361 -9.65 -12.05 27.02
N VAL A 362 -9.70 -11.08 26.11
CA VAL A 362 -10.85 -10.18 25.94
C VAL A 362 -12.12 -10.97 25.62
N THR A 363 -12.04 -11.95 24.73
CA THR A 363 -13.18 -12.82 24.36
C THR A 363 -13.73 -13.56 25.58
N GLU A 364 -12.85 -14.12 26.43
CA GLU A 364 -13.24 -14.79 27.69
C GLU A 364 -13.94 -13.82 28.65
N LEU A 365 -13.42 -12.59 28.77
CA LEU A 365 -13.99 -11.56 29.64
C LEU A 365 -15.35 -11.07 29.12
N GLU A 366 -15.52 -10.91 27.81
CA GLU A 366 -16.81 -10.58 27.19
C GLU A 366 -17.86 -11.66 27.41
N GLN A 367 -17.50 -12.94 27.32
CA GLN A 367 -18.41 -14.05 27.62
C GLN A 367 -18.84 -14.05 29.09
N ARG A 368 -17.93 -13.74 30.01
CA ARG A 368 -18.30 -13.59 31.43
C ARG A 368 -19.20 -12.38 31.64
N LEU A 369 -18.89 -11.27 30.98
CA LEU A 369 -19.71 -10.06 31.05
C LEU A 369 -21.10 -10.30 30.47
N SER A 370 -21.24 -11.03 29.37
CA SER A 370 -22.55 -11.34 28.76
C SER A 370 -23.45 -12.12 29.73
N LEU A 371 -22.90 -13.09 30.46
CA LEU A 371 -23.64 -13.81 31.51
C LEU A 371 -24.09 -12.90 32.66
N ILE A 372 -23.25 -11.94 33.05
CA ILE A 372 -23.59 -10.93 34.06
C ILE A 372 -24.73 -10.04 33.56
N VAL A 373 -24.65 -9.59 32.31
CA VAL A 373 -25.69 -8.79 31.65
C VAL A 373 -27.01 -9.56 31.60
N ASN A 374 -27.00 -10.82 31.15
CA ASN A 374 -28.19 -11.67 31.14
C ASN A 374 -28.84 -11.71 32.52
N HIS A 375 -28.07 -12.06 33.56
CA HIS A 375 -28.60 -12.18 34.91
C HIS A 375 -29.12 -10.83 35.45
N ALA A 376 -28.46 -9.71 35.16
CA ALA A 376 -28.94 -8.38 35.58
C ALA A 376 -30.29 -8.01 34.92
N LEU A 377 -30.46 -8.34 33.65
CA LEU A 377 -31.68 -8.04 32.89
C LEU A 377 -32.84 -8.96 33.29
N GLN A 378 -32.59 -10.26 33.48
CA GLN A 378 -33.62 -11.22 33.92
C GLN A 378 -34.13 -10.94 35.34
N GLU A 379 -33.28 -10.39 36.21
CA GLU A 379 -33.68 -10.04 37.59
C GLU A 379 -34.41 -8.70 37.70
N SER A 380 -34.54 -7.96 36.60
CA SER A 380 -35.30 -6.70 36.57
C SER A 380 -36.79 -6.98 36.73
N GLN A 381 -37.42 -6.33 37.71
CA GLN A 381 -38.83 -6.53 38.07
C GLN A 381 -39.79 -5.50 37.45
N SER A 382 -39.26 -4.47 36.80
CA SER A 382 -40.05 -3.47 36.08
C SER A 382 -39.32 -3.05 34.80
N PRO A 383 -40.05 -2.56 33.78
CA PRO A 383 -39.44 -2.01 32.58
C PRO A 383 -38.47 -0.87 32.90
N GLU A 384 -38.81 -0.01 33.86
CA GLU A 384 -37.91 1.07 34.32
C GLU A 384 -36.58 0.53 34.85
N ALA A 385 -36.60 -0.53 35.68
CA ALA A 385 -35.38 -1.14 36.19
C ALA A 385 -34.54 -1.80 35.06
N TYR A 386 -35.21 -2.46 34.11
CA TYR A 386 -34.55 -3.06 32.95
C TYR A 386 -33.84 -2.00 32.11
N PHE A 387 -34.51 -0.89 31.77
CA PHE A 387 -33.91 0.18 30.99
C PHE A 387 -32.77 0.90 31.73
N LYS A 388 -32.84 1.03 33.05
CA LYS A 388 -31.71 1.54 33.85
C LYS A 388 -30.46 0.67 33.74
N VAL A 389 -30.63 -0.66 33.71
CA VAL A 389 -29.50 -1.59 33.47
C VAL A 389 -28.92 -1.41 32.06
N VAL A 390 -29.79 -1.26 31.06
CA VAL A 390 -29.38 -1.01 29.67
C VAL A 390 -28.60 0.30 29.55
N GLU A 391 -29.10 1.37 30.17
CA GLU A 391 -28.46 2.69 30.19
C GLU A 391 -27.11 2.65 30.90
N LEU A 392 -27.02 1.95 32.04
CA LEU A 392 -25.80 1.80 32.83
C LEU A 392 -24.68 1.09 32.04
N LEU A 393 -25.03 0.07 31.25
CA LEU A 393 -24.08 -0.71 30.46
C LEU A 393 -23.73 0.01 29.15
N GLY A 394 -24.64 0.80 28.58
CA GLY A 394 -24.40 1.66 27.42
C GLY A 394 -23.86 0.88 26.22
N SER A 395 -22.81 1.41 25.59
CA SER A 395 -22.22 0.86 24.35
C SER A 395 -21.56 -0.51 24.53
N ILE A 396 -21.30 -0.97 25.77
CA ILE A 396 -20.76 -2.31 25.98
C ILE A 396 -21.72 -3.40 25.47
N LEU A 397 -23.03 -3.10 25.43
CA LEU A 397 -24.07 -3.99 24.91
C LEU A 397 -24.01 -4.16 23.40
N GLU A 398 -23.38 -3.23 22.67
CA GLU A 398 -23.24 -3.30 21.21
C GLU A 398 -22.11 -4.25 20.80
N ARG A 399 -21.27 -4.70 21.74
CA ARG A 399 -20.20 -5.64 21.45
C ARG A 399 -20.79 -7.00 21.06
N PRO A 400 -20.31 -7.66 19.98
CA PRO A 400 -21.03 -8.77 19.34
C PRO A 400 -21.46 -9.91 20.28
N ILE A 401 -20.58 -10.33 21.20
CA ILE A 401 -20.86 -11.42 22.15
C ILE A 401 -21.95 -11.02 23.14
N ILE A 402 -21.90 -9.77 23.62
CA ILE A 402 -22.84 -9.25 24.60
C ILE A 402 -24.17 -8.92 23.94
N GLN A 403 -24.15 -8.40 22.71
CA GLN A 403 -25.33 -8.09 21.92
C GLN A 403 -26.17 -9.32 21.62
N ALA A 404 -25.51 -10.43 21.26
CA ALA A 404 -26.17 -11.70 21.02
C ALA A 404 -26.94 -12.16 22.28
N GLU A 405 -26.29 -12.08 23.44
CA GLU A 405 -26.91 -12.43 24.72
C GLU A 405 -28.04 -11.45 25.11
N TYR A 406 -27.81 -10.15 24.96
CA TYR A 406 -28.80 -9.10 25.21
C TYR A 406 -30.09 -9.32 24.41
N THR A 407 -29.96 -9.73 23.14
CA THR A 407 -31.12 -10.01 22.26
C THR A 407 -31.99 -11.13 22.82
N THR A 408 -31.41 -12.13 23.49
CA THR A 408 -32.17 -13.22 24.12
C THR A 408 -32.95 -12.76 25.36
N CYS A 409 -32.60 -11.61 25.95
CA CYS A 409 -33.30 -11.03 27.10
C CYS A 409 -34.51 -10.16 26.71
N LEU A 410 -34.62 -9.73 25.45
CA LEU A 410 -35.71 -8.86 24.98
C LEU A 410 -37.13 -9.41 25.21
N PRO A 411 -37.41 -10.74 25.09
CA PRO A 411 -38.72 -11.28 25.43
C PRO A 411 -39.14 -11.03 26.88
N HIS A 412 -38.19 -11.01 27.83
CA HIS A 412 -38.46 -10.69 29.23
C HIS A 412 -38.95 -9.24 29.39
N LEU A 413 -38.31 -8.29 28.70
CA LEU A 413 -38.77 -6.90 28.69
C LEU A 413 -40.21 -6.77 28.17
N LEU A 414 -40.56 -7.49 27.10
CA LEU A 414 -41.92 -7.51 26.56
C LEU A 414 -42.93 -8.06 27.58
N GLN A 415 -42.53 -9.07 28.35
CA GLN A 415 -43.37 -9.63 29.41
C GLN A 415 -43.59 -8.62 30.54
N LEU A 416 -42.54 -7.92 30.99
CA LEU A 416 -42.66 -6.87 32.01
C LEU A 416 -43.58 -5.72 31.57
N LEU A 417 -43.42 -5.26 30.32
CA LEU A 417 -44.28 -4.22 29.75
C LEU A 417 -45.73 -4.67 29.67
N LYS A 418 -45.98 -5.91 29.25
CA LYS A 418 -47.34 -6.48 29.22
C LYS A 418 -47.97 -6.48 30.61
N GLN A 419 -47.22 -6.90 31.64
CA GLN A 419 -47.72 -6.93 33.03
C GLN A 419 -48.04 -5.53 33.55
N GLU A 420 -47.22 -4.53 33.22
CA GLU A 420 -47.46 -3.14 33.61
C GLU A 420 -48.70 -2.55 32.94
N ILE A 421 -48.91 -2.84 31.65
CA ILE A 421 -50.12 -2.44 30.92
C ILE A 421 -51.37 -3.11 31.52
N GLU A 422 -51.31 -4.41 31.82
CA GLU A 422 -52.44 -5.12 32.43
C GLU A 422 -52.77 -4.55 33.81
N THR A 423 -51.75 -4.25 34.61
CA THR A 423 -51.94 -3.61 35.92
C THR A 423 -52.59 -2.23 35.79
N ALA A 424 -52.15 -1.42 34.81
CA ALA A 424 -52.75 -0.11 34.54
C ALA A 424 -54.21 -0.23 34.08
N ARG A 425 -54.52 -1.23 33.25
CA ARG A 425 -55.88 -1.56 32.82
C ARG A 425 -56.76 -1.92 34.01
N GLU A 426 -56.33 -2.86 34.85
CA GLU A 426 -57.08 -3.28 36.04
C GLU A 426 -57.34 -2.10 36.98
N LEU A 427 -56.36 -1.22 37.19
CA LEU A 427 -56.53 -0.01 38.01
C LEU A 427 -57.54 0.96 37.41
N PHE A 428 -57.54 1.13 36.08
CA PHE A 428 -58.48 1.98 35.38
C PHE A 428 -59.91 1.44 35.44
N GLU A 429 -60.11 0.15 35.17
CA GLU A 429 -61.41 -0.52 35.27
C GLU A 429 -61.96 -0.44 36.71
N ASN A 430 -61.13 -0.70 37.71
CA ASN A 430 -61.50 -0.56 39.12
C ASN A 430 -61.91 0.88 39.48
N TRP A 431 -61.21 1.88 38.96
CA TRP A 431 -61.56 3.29 39.15
C TRP A 431 -62.91 3.63 38.48
N GLN A 432 -63.15 3.16 37.26
CA GLN A 432 -64.43 3.34 36.56
C GLN A 432 -65.60 2.77 37.36
N HIS A 433 -65.45 1.54 37.87
CA HIS A 433 -66.45 0.90 38.72
C HIS A 433 -66.71 1.67 40.03
N SER A 434 -65.66 2.17 40.68
CA SER A 434 -65.76 2.94 41.94
C SER A 434 -66.44 4.30 41.76
N CYS A 435 -66.22 4.96 40.62
CA CYS A 435 -66.84 6.26 40.30
C CYS A 435 -68.26 6.15 39.72
N GLY A 436 -68.81 4.94 39.55
CA GLY A 436 -70.14 4.74 38.98
C GLY A 436 -70.25 5.14 37.50
N ILE A 437 -69.11 5.18 36.79
CA ILE A 437 -69.07 5.45 35.36
C ILE A 437 -69.43 4.14 34.66
N ILE A 438 -70.66 4.06 34.13
CA ILE A 438 -71.08 2.96 33.25
C ILE A 438 -70.43 3.22 31.89
N VAL A 439 -69.45 2.41 31.52
CA VAL A 439 -69.02 2.31 30.13
C VAL A 439 -70.18 1.65 29.40
N VAL A 440 -70.85 2.40 28.53
CA VAL A 440 -71.78 1.80 27.58
C VAL A 440 -70.89 1.18 26.51
N ASP A 441 -70.71 -0.13 26.58
CA ASP A 441 -70.17 -0.86 25.44
C ASP A 441 -71.11 -0.59 24.27
N PHE A 442 -70.63 0.15 23.27
CA PHE A 442 -71.25 0.14 21.96
C PHE A 442 -70.89 -1.23 21.39
N ASP A 443 -71.71 -2.23 21.72
CA ASP A 443 -71.82 -3.41 20.89
C ASP A 443 -72.16 -2.91 19.48
N GLU A 444 -71.23 -3.10 18.55
CA GLU A 444 -71.56 -3.07 17.12
C GLU A 444 -72.47 -4.27 16.87
N ASP A 445 -73.75 -4.10 17.20
CA ASP A 445 -74.82 -5.04 16.88
C ASP A 445 -74.97 -5.13 15.36
N GLU A 446 -74.75 -6.34 14.85
CA GLU A 446 -75.54 -7.01 13.81
C GLU A 446 -75.85 -6.19 12.53
N GLU A 447 -75.04 -6.38 11.49
CA GLU A 447 -75.50 -6.29 10.09
C GLU A 447 -76.03 -7.66 9.64
N ASP A 448 -77.35 -7.87 9.77
CA ASP A 448 -78.20 -8.83 9.04
C ASP A 448 -79.56 -8.11 8.94
N ASP A 449 -80.31 -7.92 7.85
CA ASP A 449 -80.42 -8.44 6.49
C ASP A 449 -81.14 -7.35 5.65
N ASP A 450 -81.03 -7.32 4.32
CA ASP A 450 -82.19 -7.59 3.44
C ASP A 450 -81.83 -7.59 1.93
N GLU A 451 -82.57 -8.43 1.23
CA GLU A 451 -82.45 -8.98 -0.12
C GLU A 451 -82.48 -7.99 -1.31
N GLY A 452 -81.90 -8.41 -2.44
CA GLY A 452 -82.60 -8.33 -3.73
C GLY A 452 -81.81 -7.91 -4.98
N SER A 453 -81.82 -8.80 -5.98
CA SER A 453 -81.46 -8.65 -7.41
C SER A 453 -79.95 -8.61 -7.74
N GLU A 454 -79.39 -9.35 -8.70
CA GLU A 454 -79.94 -10.08 -9.84
C GLU A 454 -78.87 -11.06 -10.37
N ASP A 455 -79.35 -12.14 -10.96
CA ASP A 455 -78.67 -13.27 -11.60
C ASP A 455 -77.42 -12.96 -12.46
N LYS A 456 -76.42 -13.87 -12.47
CA LYS A 456 -76.20 -14.85 -13.57
C LYS A 456 -74.89 -15.66 -13.47
N ASP A 457 -75.06 -16.95 -13.77
CA ASP A 457 -74.16 -17.89 -14.46
C ASP A 457 -72.99 -18.54 -13.68
N GLU A 458 -73.36 -19.56 -12.92
CA GLU A 458 -73.03 -20.99 -13.14
C GLU A 458 -71.77 -21.36 -13.99
N GLN A 459 -70.78 -21.91 -13.27
CA GLN A 459 -70.12 -23.22 -13.45
C GLN A 459 -69.11 -23.52 -14.58
N ALA A 460 -68.20 -24.41 -14.14
CA ALA A 460 -67.19 -25.23 -14.83
C ALA A 460 -65.82 -24.55 -15.04
N GLU A 461 -64.68 -25.06 -14.55
CA GLU A 461 -64.32 -26.47 -14.32
C GLU A 461 -63.08 -26.58 -13.39
N GLU A 462 -63.14 -27.49 -12.41
CA GLU A 462 -62.01 -28.31 -11.92
C GLU A 462 -61.27 -28.92 -13.14
N GLU A 463 -59.97 -29.18 -13.19
CA GLU A 463 -59.04 -29.77 -12.23
C GLU A 463 -57.66 -29.75 -12.95
N ALA A 464 -56.56 -29.48 -12.26
CA ALA A 464 -55.29 -30.21 -12.43
C ALA A 464 -54.22 -29.63 -11.50
N ALA A 465 -53.89 -30.43 -10.49
CA ALA A 465 -52.70 -30.31 -9.68
C ALA A 465 -51.41 -30.39 -10.53
N GLU A 466 -50.37 -29.65 -10.14
CA GLU A 466 -49.08 -30.23 -9.74
C GLU A 466 -48.06 -29.15 -9.35
N ASP A 467 -47.46 -29.39 -8.18
CA ASP A 467 -46.06 -29.18 -7.84
C ASP A 467 -45.52 -27.80 -7.40
N GLY A 468 -45.20 -27.73 -6.10
CA GLY A 468 -43.82 -27.42 -5.68
C GLY A 468 -43.47 -25.98 -5.26
N GLY A 469 -43.33 -25.77 -3.95
CA GLY A 469 -42.10 -25.16 -3.40
C GLY A 469 -42.09 -23.67 -3.01
N GLU A 470 -42.37 -23.44 -1.72
CA GLU A 470 -41.61 -22.63 -0.74
C GLU A 470 -41.25 -21.15 -0.95
N ASP A 471 -41.67 -20.37 0.06
CA ASP A 471 -41.03 -19.24 0.74
C ASP A 471 -40.72 -17.91 0.01
N LYS A 472 -41.61 -16.94 0.27
CA LYS A 472 -41.29 -15.50 0.29
C LYS A 472 -41.41 -14.95 1.72
N ALA A 473 -40.29 -14.80 2.41
CA ALA A 473 -40.16 -13.92 3.57
C ALA A 473 -39.83 -12.49 3.08
N THR A 474 -40.83 -11.59 3.08
CA THR A 474 -40.59 -10.16 2.86
C THR A 474 -40.13 -9.50 4.16
N HIS A 475 -38.83 -9.25 4.27
CA HIS A 475 -38.26 -8.32 5.23
C HIS A 475 -38.75 -6.89 4.96
N ARG A 476 -39.53 -6.31 5.87
CA ARG A 476 -39.76 -4.85 5.92
C ARG A 476 -38.67 -4.20 6.77
N TYR A 477 -37.82 -3.45 6.09
CA TYR A 477 -36.94 -2.42 6.62
C TYR A 477 -37.77 -1.31 7.30
N PHE A 478 -37.40 -0.93 8.53
CA PHE A 478 -37.84 0.33 9.16
C PHE A 478 -36.63 1.30 9.16
N PRO A 479 -36.78 2.56 8.68
CA PRO A 479 -35.75 3.59 8.80
C PRO A 479 -35.82 4.31 10.16
N PRO A 480 -34.71 4.93 10.62
CA PRO A 480 -34.62 5.55 11.95
C PRO A 480 -35.30 6.94 11.99
N VAL A 481 -35.94 7.21 13.13
CA VAL A 481 -36.62 8.49 13.44
C VAL A 481 -35.57 9.53 13.85
N SER A 482 -35.46 10.61 13.07
CA SER A 482 -34.69 11.81 13.40
C SER A 482 -35.50 12.72 14.32
N GLN A 483 -34.98 13.06 15.50
CA GLN A 483 -35.54 14.12 16.34
C GLN A 483 -34.94 15.48 15.94
N THR A 484 -35.73 16.29 15.24
CA THR A 484 -35.49 17.73 15.06
C THR A 484 -36.07 18.50 16.23
N GLN A 485 -35.21 19.11 17.05
CA GLN A 485 -35.61 20.14 18.02
C GLN A 485 -35.70 21.50 17.30
N HIS A 486 -36.88 22.12 17.37
CA HIS A 486 -37.11 23.51 17.04
C HIS A 486 -36.52 24.41 18.14
N GLN A 487 -35.63 25.34 17.77
CA GLN A 487 -35.32 26.53 18.55
C GLN A 487 -35.60 27.79 17.71
N THR A 488 -36.28 28.75 18.33
CA THR A 488 -36.63 30.08 17.83
C THR A 488 -35.44 31.03 17.80
N PRO A 489 -35.38 32.02 16.88
CA PRO A 489 -34.32 33.04 16.89
C PRO A 489 -34.74 34.30 17.66
N GLU A 490 -33.87 34.77 18.55
CA GLU A 490 -33.91 36.14 19.10
C GLU A 490 -32.80 36.99 18.49
N ASP A 491 -33.17 38.22 18.15
CA ASP A 491 -32.35 39.34 17.70
C ASP A 491 -31.16 39.64 18.63
N LEU A 492 -30.05 40.15 18.08
CA LEU A 492 -29.38 41.40 18.54
C LEU A 492 -28.07 41.71 17.78
N ARG A 493 -28.13 42.82 17.03
CA ARG A 493 -27.16 43.93 16.93
C ARG A 493 -25.67 43.65 16.64
N ILE A 494 -25.28 44.11 15.46
CA ILE A 494 -23.96 44.63 15.07
C ILE A 494 -23.69 45.97 15.78
N PRO A 495 -22.42 46.29 16.11
CA PRO A 495 -21.91 47.63 15.83
C PRO A 495 -20.60 47.62 15.03
N GLU A 496 -20.54 48.53 14.07
CA GLU A 496 -19.35 49.01 13.37
C GLU A 496 -18.50 49.93 14.25
N THR A 497 -17.17 49.89 14.07
CA THR A 497 -16.19 51.01 14.06
C THR A 497 -14.88 50.40 13.52
N ARG A 498 -14.33 50.72 12.33
CA ARG A 498 -13.88 51.98 11.72
C ARG A 498 -12.62 52.56 12.38
N GLU A 499 -11.52 52.55 11.62
CA GLU A 499 -10.33 53.44 11.57
C GLU A 499 -9.18 52.65 10.89
N ASP A 500 -8.28 53.19 10.07
CA ASP A 500 -8.21 54.31 9.13
C ASP A 500 -6.78 54.21 8.52
N CYS A 501 -6.65 54.54 7.22
CA CYS A 501 -5.44 55.01 6.51
C CYS A 501 -4.18 54.09 6.50
N ASP A 502 -3.33 54.06 5.47
CA ASP A 502 -2.96 55.10 4.52
C ASP A 502 -2.34 54.48 3.25
N SER A 503 -2.43 55.25 2.18
CA SER A 503 -2.13 54.93 0.79
C SER A 503 -0.69 55.27 0.37
N SER A 504 -0.27 54.67 -0.76
CA SER A 504 0.66 55.20 -1.79
C SER A 504 2.13 55.34 -1.36
N ASP A 505 3.16 55.03 -2.15
CA ASP A 505 3.33 55.22 -3.59
C ASP A 505 4.56 54.44 -4.16
N SER A 506 4.49 54.08 -5.45
CA SER A 506 5.51 54.27 -6.51
C SER A 506 6.95 53.71 -6.34
N GLU A 507 7.36 52.83 -7.27
CA GLU A 507 8.22 53.16 -8.44
C GLU A 507 8.84 51.87 -9.06
N GLU A 508 8.48 51.61 -10.31
CA GLU A 508 9.25 50.88 -11.32
C GLU A 508 10.51 51.70 -11.71
N PRO A 509 11.60 51.13 -12.31
CA PRO A 509 11.55 50.83 -13.76
C PRO A 509 12.56 49.80 -14.38
N THR A 510 12.17 49.25 -15.54
CA THR A 510 12.97 48.95 -16.77
C THR A 510 14.10 47.88 -16.68
N ASP A 511 14.41 47.05 -17.69
CA ASP A 511 14.39 47.28 -19.14
C ASP A 511 14.54 45.97 -19.95
N SER A 512 14.18 46.08 -21.25
CA SER A 512 14.31 45.25 -22.48
C SER A 512 15.14 43.93 -22.49
N TRP A 513 14.95 42.97 -23.41
CA TRP A 513 15.35 42.96 -24.82
C TRP A 513 14.43 42.04 -25.66
N SER A 514 13.95 42.55 -26.80
CA SER A 514 13.42 41.76 -27.93
C SER A 514 14.51 41.57 -28.99
N THR A 515 14.42 40.55 -29.87
CA THR A 515 14.18 40.68 -31.33
C THR A 515 14.53 39.37 -32.11
N ARG A 516 13.58 38.95 -32.98
CA ARG A 516 13.70 38.33 -34.34
C ARG A 516 14.37 36.96 -34.58
N MET A 517 13.62 36.06 -35.21
CA MET A 517 13.63 35.81 -36.69
C MET A 517 12.57 34.77 -37.09
N LYS A 518 11.71 35.13 -38.06
CA LYS A 518 10.88 34.21 -38.89
C LYS A 518 11.49 34.19 -40.29
N GLY A 519 11.53 33.03 -40.96
CA GLY A 519 11.83 32.94 -42.40
C GLY A 519 11.95 31.52 -42.96
N ARG A 520 10.88 31.06 -43.66
CA ARG A 520 10.68 29.86 -44.52
C ARG A 520 11.64 29.84 -45.76
N PRO A 521 11.67 28.83 -46.69
CA PRO A 521 10.57 27.93 -47.12
C PRO A 521 10.87 26.49 -47.61
N HIS A 522 9.74 25.80 -47.86
CA HIS A 522 9.45 24.63 -48.72
C HIS A 522 10.44 24.26 -49.82
N GLU A 523 10.65 22.94 -49.96
CA GLU A 523 10.75 22.28 -51.28
C GLU A 523 9.91 21.00 -51.32
N ARG A 524 9.22 20.82 -52.43
CA ARG A 524 8.26 19.76 -52.76
C ARG A 524 8.88 19.03 -53.96
N VAL A 525 9.13 17.72 -53.87
CA VAL A 525 9.46 16.89 -55.03
C VAL A 525 8.57 15.65 -55.04
N GLN A 526 7.86 15.49 -56.15
CA GLN A 526 7.11 14.30 -56.55
C GLN A 526 8.04 13.30 -57.28
N GLY A 527 7.71 12.02 -57.16
CA GLY A 527 8.20 10.90 -57.98
C GLY A 527 8.16 9.64 -57.12
N GLY A 528 7.30 8.64 -57.31
CA GLY A 528 6.91 8.00 -58.56
C GLY A 528 7.69 6.68 -58.67
N GLY A 529 7.08 5.53 -58.31
CA GLY A 529 7.73 4.23 -58.47
C GLY A 529 7.00 3.06 -57.81
N ARG A 530 6.23 2.31 -58.60
CA ARG A 530 5.73 0.95 -58.32
C ARG A 530 6.90 -0.01 -58.05
N SER A 531 6.71 -1.01 -57.18
CA SER A 531 6.63 -2.44 -57.56
C SER A 531 6.96 -3.40 -56.41
N GLN A 532 6.13 -4.46 -56.29
CA GLN A 532 6.44 -5.83 -55.80
C GLN A 532 6.82 -5.95 -54.31
N GLY A 533 6.08 -6.66 -53.45
CA GLY A 533 5.47 -7.97 -53.69
C GLY A 533 6.50 -9.07 -53.48
N ARG A 534 6.85 -9.39 -52.23
CA ARG A 534 7.41 -10.69 -51.84
C ARG A 534 6.97 -11.04 -50.42
N ALA A 535 6.27 -12.16 -50.35
CA ALA A 535 5.79 -12.80 -49.16
C ALA A 535 6.76 -13.93 -48.73
N LEU A 536 6.71 -14.24 -47.44
CA LEU A 536 7.07 -15.50 -46.75
C LEU A 536 8.56 -15.76 -46.44
N PRO A 537 8.89 -16.57 -45.40
CA PRO A 537 8.00 -17.44 -44.63
C PRO A 537 8.06 -17.34 -43.09
N SER A 538 6.93 -17.74 -42.53
CA SER A 538 6.64 -18.14 -41.16
C SER A 538 7.59 -19.24 -40.67
N TYR A 539 8.10 -19.10 -39.45
CA TYR A 539 8.61 -20.21 -38.66
C TYR A 539 7.64 -20.48 -37.51
N ASN A 540 7.02 -21.66 -37.57
CA ASN A 540 6.32 -22.31 -36.48
C ASN A 540 7.24 -23.39 -35.88
N ILE A 541 6.83 -23.92 -34.73
CA ILE A 541 7.35 -25.10 -33.99
C ILE A 541 8.55 -24.71 -33.07
N LEU A 542 8.49 -24.73 -31.74
CA LEU A 542 8.05 -25.81 -30.84
C LEU A 542 7.44 -25.29 -29.53
N THR A 543 6.21 -25.69 -29.27
CA THR A 543 5.60 -25.76 -27.94
C THR A 543 6.15 -26.98 -27.20
N SER A 544 6.81 -26.79 -26.05
CA SER A 544 7.02 -27.87 -25.08
C SER A 544 6.15 -27.62 -23.85
N SER A 545 5.10 -28.42 -23.75
CA SER A 545 4.33 -28.68 -22.55
C SER A 545 5.21 -29.26 -21.44
N LEU A 546 4.96 -28.89 -20.18
CA LEU A 546 5.13 -29.70 -18.95
C LEU A 546 4.57 -28.87 -17.75
N PRO A 547 4.22 -29.50 -16.60
CA PRO A 547 2.84 -29.57 -16.14
C PRO A 547 2.54 -28.75 -14.88
N THR A 548 1.24 -28.54 -14.68
CA THR A 548 0.57 -28.15 -13.43
C THR A 548 0.93 -29.07 -12.27
N GLU A 549 1.43 -28.51 -11.18
CA GLU A 549 1.35 -29.09 -9.84
C GLU A 549 0.54 -28.19 -8.92
N ASP A 550 -0.54 -28.78 -8.40
CA ASP A 550 -1.31 -28.37 -7.25
C ASP A 550 -0.43 -28.17 -6.02
N SER A 551 -0.59 -27.06 -5.32
CA SER A 551 -0.43 -27.05 -3.85
C SER A 551 -1.32 -25.97 -3.24
N ARG A 552 -2.50 -26.43 -2.83
CA ARG A 552 -3.23 -25.89 -1.68
C ARG A 552 -2.36 -26.14 -0.44
N PHE A 553 -2.16 -25.16 0.43
CA PHE A 553 -2.21 -25.33 1.90
C PHE A 553 -2.10 -23.96 2.59
N LEU A 554 -3.12 -23.72 3.45
CA LEU A 554 -3.21 -22.85 4.64
C LEU A 554 -3.08 -21.33 4.48
#